data_AF-A0A7Y0EJ96-F1
#
_entry.id   AF-A0A7Y0EJ96-F1
#
_cell.length_a   1.000
_cell.length_b   1.000
_cell.length_c   1.000
_cell.angle_alpha   90.00
_cell.angle_beta   90.00
_cell.angle_gamma   90.00
#
_symmetry.space_group_name_H-M   'P 1'
#
loop_
_entity.id
_entity.type
_entity.pdbx_description
1 polymer ?
#
loop_
_entity_poly.entity_id
_entity_poly.type
_entity_poly.pdbx_seq_one_letter_code
_entity_poly.pdbx_strand_id
1 'polypeptide(L)'
;MPRVTIKQLQEQINSLKSINDFQSSEINKLNKEINELRDKEKVVSIDEYNFLAKEFENQNMLTTEYRKMYENLKDKYSKERDKLIDKIKALQEQVDSSQIKLNERNAGRKAYSNKEVIKKIYELYLEGKSLQGIVDELNRLEIKTNRNKDWSKSSIRFILLNEKNVLNGFITEDIFNRTIKLLNDNKK
;
A
#
# COMPACT_ATOMS: atom_id res chain seq x y z
N MET A 1 52.12 74.40 -4.82
CA MET A 1 50.88 73.93 -4.17
C MET A 1 49.70 74.61 -4.85
N PRO A 2 48.84 73.90 -5.61
CA PRO A 2 47.62 74.51 -6.14
C PRO A 2 46.76 75.01 -4.96
N ARG A 3 46.37 76.30 -4.99
CA ARG A 3 45.54 76.91 -3.95
C ARG A 3 44.07 76.72 -4.32
N VAL A 4 43.33 76.00 -3.48
CA VAL A 4 41.88 75.86 -3.62
C VAL A 4 41.25 77.21 -3.29
N THR A 5 40.34 77.68 -4.16
CA THR A 5 39.64 78.95 -3.95
C THR A 5 38.51 78.80 -2.95
N ILE A 6 38.17 79.88 -2.22
CA ILE A 6 37.06 79.90 -1.26
C ILE A 6 35.75 79.41 -1.91
N LYS A 7 35.54 79.77 -3.18
CA LYS A 7 34.37 79.35 -3.97
C LYS A 7 34.34 77.84 -4.21
N GLN A 8 35.47 77.23 -4.55
CA GLN A 8 35.57 75.77 -4.71
C GLN A 8 35.31 75.04 -3.39
N LEU A 9 35.79 75.57 -2.27
CA LEU A 9 35.49 75.02 -0.94
C LEU A 9 33.99 75.13 -0.61
N GLN A 10 33.34 76.24 -0.95
CA GLN A 10 31.89 76.41 -0.76
C GLN A 10 31.07 75.44 -1.62
N GLU A 11 31.46 75.23 -2.88
CA GLU A 11 30.81 74.24 -3.76
C GLU A 11 30.98 72.81 -3.22
N GLN A 12 32.16 72.46 -2.70
CA GLN A 12 32.42 71.18 -2.06
C GLN A 12 31.57 70.99 -0.79
N ILE A 13 31.48 72.02 0.07
CA ILE A 13 30.64 71.98 1.28
C ILE A 13 29.16 71.77 0.92
N ASN A 14 28.65 72.45 -0.11
CA ASN A 14 27.26 72.31 -0.55
C ASN A 14 26.97 70.92 -1.14
N SER A 15 27.93 70.35 -1.88
CA SER A 15 27.83 68.98 -2.39
C SER A 15 27.80 67.97 -1.25
N LEU A 16 28.72 68.10 -0.28
CA LEU A 16 28.77 67.23 0.90
C LEU A 16 27.49 67.32 1.74
N LYS A 17 26.92 68.53 1.87
CA LYS A 17 25.66 68.73 2.58
C LYS A 17 24.50 68.01 1.89
N SER A 18 24.41 68.13 0.56
CA SER A 18 23.40 67.42 -0.25
C SER A 18 23.53 65.89 -0.11
N ILE A 19 24.76 65.37 -0.10
CA ILE A 19 25.02 63.94 0.11
C ILE A 19 24.59 63.50 1.51
N ASN A 20 24.93 64.29 2.54
CA ASN A 20 24.58 63.99 3.92
C ASN A 20 23.05 64.01 4.14
N ASP A 21 22.35 64.95 3.53
CA ASP A 21 20.89 65.04 3.60
C ASP A 21 20.23 63.85 2.90
N PHE A 22 20.76 63.43 1.75
CA PHE A 22 20.33 62.22 1.05
C PHE A 22 20.55 60.95 1.89
N GLN A 23 21.76 60.77 2.44
CA GLN A 23 22.09 59.61 3.27
C GLN A 23 21.23 59.56 4.55
N SER A 24 20.99 60.71 5.17
CA SER A 24 20.11 60.81 6.34
C SER A 24 18.67 60.40 6.01
N SER A 25 18.18 60.77 4.82
CA SER A 25 16.86 60.35 4.35
C SER A 25 16.76 58.83 4.11
N GLU A 26 17.80 58.21 3.55
CA GLU A 26 17.83 56.77 3.27
C GLU A 26 17.95 55.96 4.56
N ILE A 27 18.77 56.42 5.52
CA ILE A 27 18.86 55.82 6.87
C ILE A 27 17.49 55.87 7.56
N ASN A 28 16.77 56.99 7.48
CA ASN A 28 15.44 57.11 8.08
C ASN A 28 14.41 56.18 7.41
N LYS A 29 14.50 56.00 6.10
CA LYS A 29 13.66 55.06 5.35
C LYS A 29 13.95 53.62 5.75
N LEU A 30 15.22 53.21 5.81
CA LEU A 30 15.64 51.88 6.25
C LEU A 30 15.22 51.61 7.70
N ASN A 31 15.37 52.58 8.59
CA ASN A 31 14.92 52.46 9.99
C ASN A 31 13.40 52.30 10.09
N LYS A 32 12.64 53.00 9.25
CA LYS A 32 11.19 52.81 9.18
C LYS A 32 10.83 51.41 8.70
N GLU A 33 11.50 50.92 7.66
CA GLU A 33 11.30 49.57 7.13
C GLU A 33 11.65 48.48 8.16
N ILE A 34 12.76 48.64 8.89
CA ILE A 34 13.16 47.74 9.99
C ILE A 34 12.10 47.73 11.10
N ASN A 35 11.58 48.90 11.51
CA ASN A 35 10.54 48.97 12.54
C ASN A 35 9.23 48.33 12.07
N GLU A 36 8.82 48.54 10.81
CA GLU A 36 7.64 47.87 10.24
C GLU A 36 7.79 46.35 10.17
N LEU A 37 9.00 45.83 9.91
CA LEU A 37 9.29 44.40 9.94
C LEU A 37 9.32 43.85 11.37
N ARG A 38 9.81 44.64 12.33
CA ARG A 38 9.83 44.32 13.77
C ARG A 38 8.43 44.25 14.37
N ASP A 39 7.57 45.21 14.04
CA ASP A 39 6.19 45.28 14.53
C ASP A 39 5.31 44.17 13.93
N LYS A 40 5.74 43.54 12.83
CA LYS A 40 5.06 42.40 12.20
C LYS A 40 5.50 41.02 12.74
N GLU A 41 6.28 40.95 13.83
CA GLU A 41 6.87 39.70 14.37
C GLU A 41 7.71 38.90 13.34
N LYS A 42 8.15 39.53 12.24
CA LYS A 42 8.85 38.87 11.13
C LYS A 42 10.36 39.15 11.12
N VAL A 43 10.98 39.21 12.29
CA VAL A 43 12.43 39.35 12.40
C VAL A 43 12.98 38.33 13.37
N VAL A 44 14.01 37.66 12.90
CA VAL A 44 14.76 36.61 13.59
C VAL A 44 16.19 37.13 13.73
N SER A 45 16.86 36.84 14.83
CA SER A 45 18.26 37.27 15.01
C SER A 45 19.15 36.67 13.91
N ILE A 46 20.28 37.30 13.63
CA ILE A 46 21.21 36.79 12.60
C ILE A 46 21.71 35.38 12.94
N ASP A 47 21.87 35.08 14.23
CA ASP A 47 22.30 33.77 14.72
C ASP A 47 21.22 32.71 14.52
N GLU A 48 19.96 33.03 14.85
CA GLU A 48 18.82 32.16 14.58
C GLU A 48 18.60 31.96 13.07
N TYR A 49 18.80 32.98 12.25
CA TYR A 49 18.74 32.85 10.78
C TYR A 49 19.79 31.88 10.26
N ASN A 50 21.04 32.02 10.70
CA ASN A 50 22.13 31.12 10.30
C ASN A 50 21.87 29.68 10.77
N PHE A 51 21.33 29.51 11.97
CA PHE A 51 20.91 28.21 12.48
C PHE A 51 19.80 27.59 11.62
N LEU A 52 18.74 28.34 11.32
CA LEU A 52 17.62 27.90 10.49
C LEU A 52 18.06 27.57 9.06
N ALA A 53 18.97 28.36 8.48
CA ALA A 53 19.52 28.09 7.15
C ALA A 53 20.28 26.76 7.10
N LYS A 54 21.07 26.47 8.14
CA LYS A 54 21.78 25.18 8.28
C LYS A 54 20.83 24.01 8.48
N GLU A 55 19.80 24.17 9.32
CA GLU A 55 18.76 23.15 9.49
C GLU A 55 18.00 22.87 8.19
N PHE A 56 17.67 23.91 7.44
CA PHE A 56 17.02 23.79 6.13
C PHE A 56 17.90 23.04 5.12
N GLU A 57 19.21 23.33 5.09
CA GLU A 57 20.16 22.60 4.26
C GLU A 57 20.24 21.10 4.64
N ASN A 58 20.31 20.80 5.93
CA ASN A 58 20.26 19.42 6.44
C ASN A 58 18.97 18.70 6.02
N GLN A 59 17.82 19.37 6.12
CA GLN A 59 16.53 18.81 5.71
C GLN A 59 16.47 18.53 4.20
N ASN A 60 17.02 19.42 3.38
CA ASN A 60 17.11 19.20 1.93
C ASN A 60 18.00 18.01 1.57
N MET A 61 19.13 17.86 2.27
CA MET A 61 20.02 16.71 2.12
C MET A 61 19.31 15.41 2.49
N LEU A 62 18.67 15.36 3.66
CA LEU A 62 17.87 14.20 4.09
C LEU A 62 16.78 13.85 3.09
N THR A 63 16.03 14.85 2.62
CA THR A 63 14.96 14.67 1.63
C THR A 63 15.48 14.07 0.32
N THR A 64 16.65 14.53 -0.12
CA THR A 64 17.32 14.03 -1.33
C THR A 64 17.73 12.57 -1.17
N GLU A 65 18.30 12.20 -0.01
CA GLU A 65 18.69 10.81 0.28
C GLU A 65 17.47 9.89 0.38
N TYR A 66 16.39 10.31 1.05
CA TYR A 66 15.14 9.54 1.09
C TYR A 66 14.55 9.32 -0.31
N ARG A 67 14.59 10.33 -1.17
CA ARG A 67 14.13 10.19 -2.56
C ARG A 67 14.95 9.15 -3.32
N LYS A 68 16.28 9.16 -3.19
CA LYS A 68 17.15 8.14 -3.81
C LYS A 68 16.84 6.74 -3.30
N MET A 69 16.67 6.58 -1.98
CA MET A 69 16.32 5.30 -1.38
C MET A 69 14.98 4.77 -1.91
N TYR A 70 13.98 5.63 -2.04
CA TYR A 70 12.67 5.28 -2.58
C TYR A 70 12.75 4.81 -4.04
N GLU A 71 13.44 5.55 -4.91
CA GLU A 71 13.57 5.16 -6.32
C GLU A 71 14.35 3.84 -6.47
N ASN A 72 15.39 3.62 -5.65
CA ASN A 72 16.12 2.35 -5.63
C ASN A 72 15.23 1.16 -5.23
N LEU A 73 14.38 1.33 -4.20
CA LEU A 73 13.44 0.30 -3.76
C LEU A 73 12.39 0.01 -4.84
N LYS A 74 11.88 1.05 -5.49
CA LYS A 74 10.93 0.95 -6.58
C LYS A 74 11.50 0.20 -7.78
N ASP A 75 12.73 0.51 -8.18
CA ASP A 75 13.44 -0.20 -9.27
C ASP A 75 13.65 -1.68 -8.94
N LYS A 76 14.09 -1.97 -7.70
CA LYS A 76 14.22 -3.35 -7.21
C LYS A 76 12.89 -4.10 -7.30
N TYR A 77 11.81 -3.52 -6.76
CA TYR A 77 10.49 -4.11 -6.83
C TYR A 77 10.03 -4.37 -8.28
N SER A 78 10.27 -3.42 -9.20
CA SER A 78 9.94 -3.61 -10.61
C SER A 78 10.67 -4.81 -11.20
N LYS A 79 11.98 -4.92 -10.96
CA LYS A 79 12.79 -6.04 -11.46
C LYS A 79 12.32 -7.39 -10.90
N GLU A 80 12.03 -7.46 -9.61
CA GLU A 80 11.50 -8.68 -8.99
C GLU A 80 10.11 -9.05 -9.52
N ARG A 81 9.24 -8.06 -9.77
CA ARG A 81 7.94 -8.25 -10.40
C ARG A 81 8.07 -8.80 -11.82
N ASP A 82 8.96 -8.23 -12.63
CA ASP A 82 9.16 -8.66 -14.01
C ASP A 82 9.68 -10.10 -14.07
N LYS A 83 10.65 -10.46 -13.21
CA LYS A 83 11.11 -11.85 -13.04
C LYS A 83 9.97 -12.82 -12.70
N LEU A 84 9.05 -12.41 -11.84
CA LEU A 84 7.91 -13.24 -11.45
C LEU A 84 6.93 -13.42 -12.62
N ILE A 85 6.67 -12.36 -13.37
CA ILE A 85 5.83 -12.41 -14.58
C ILE A 85 6.43 -13.38 -15.60
N ASP A 86 7.74 -13.30 -15.85
CA ASP A 86 8.42 -14.20 -16.78
C ASP A 86 8.37 -15.66 -16.31
N LYS A 87 8.53 -15.90 -15.00
CA LYS A 87 8.38 -17.23 -14.41
C LYS A 87 6.96 -17.77 -14.55
N ILE A 88 5.94 -16.94 -14.36
CA ILE A 88 4.54 -17.32 -14.54
C ILE A 88 4.27 -17.71 -16.00
N LYS A 89 4.74 -16.91 -16.97
CA LYS A 89 4.62 -17.22 -18.40
C LYS A 89 5.28 -18.56 -18.75
N ALA A 90 6.51 -18.78 -18.30
CA ALA A 90 7.21 -20.04 -18.53
C ALA A 90 6.47 -21.25 -17.94
N LEU A 91 5.89 -21.10 -16.75
CA LEU A 91 5.07 -22.15 -16.13
C LEU A 91 3.76 -22.37 -16.89
N GLN A 92 3.11 -21.32 -17.38
CA GLN A 92 1.91 -21.45 -18.22
C GLN A 92 2.22 -22.17 -19.53
N GLU A 93 3.31 -21.81 -20.21
CA GLU A 93 3.76 -22.53 -21.42
C GLU A 93 4.06 -24.01 -21.13
N GLN A 94 4.62 -24.34 -19.96
CA GLN A 94 4.79 -25.73 -19.52
C GLN A 94 3.46 -26.44 -19.28
N VAL A 95 2.46 -25.76 -18.72
CA VAL A 95 1.11 -26.31 -18.52
C VAL A 95 0.36 -26.47 -19.85
N ASP A 96 0.51 -25.54 -20.78
CA ASP A 96 -0.16 -25.57 -22.10
C ASP A 96 0.47 -26.61 -23.04
N SER A 97 1.81 -26.76 -23.00
CA SER A 97 2.53 -27.83 -23.71
C SER A 97 2.34 -29.21 -23.06
N SER A 98 2.17 -29.24 -21.74
CA SER A 98 1.67 -30.41 -21.00
C SER A 98 0.15 -30.46 -21.12
N GLN A 99 -0.37 -30.65 -22.34
CA GLN A 99 -1.77 -31.00 -22.54
C GLN A 99 -2.19 -31.96 -21.44
N ILE A 100 -3.10 -31.54 -20.57
CA ILE A 100 -3.66 -32.40 -19.52
C ILE A 100 -4.25 -33.58 -20.28
N LYS A 101 -3.48 -34.67 -20.39
CA LYS A 101 -3.98 -35.95 -20.90
C LYS A 101 -4.94 -36.43 -19.83
N LEU A 102 -6.18 -35.95 -19.89
CA LEU A 102 -7.34 -36.64 -19.34
C LEU A 102 -7.16 -38.09 -19.76
N ASN A 103 -7.03 -38.99 -18.80
CA ASN A 103 -6.89 -40.37 -19.21
C ASN A 103 -8.18 -40.77 -19.93
N GLU A 104 -8.03 -41.44 -21.07
CA GLU A 104 -9.17 -41.88 -21.87
C GLU A 104 -10.10 -42.81 -21.06
N ARG A 105 -9.57 -43.41 -19.99
CA ARG A 105 -10.27 -44.31 -19.07
C ARG A 105 -11.07 -43.60 -17.96
N ASN A 106 -10.98 -42.28 -17.81
CA ASN A 106 -11.52 -41.51 -16.67
C ASN A 106 -11.17 -42.13 -15.29
N ALA A 107 -9.98 -42.73 -15.18
CA ALA A 107 -9.50 -43.38 -13.97
C ALA A 107 -8.75 -42.38 -13.07
N GLY A 108 -9.13 -42.33 -11.80
CA GLY A 108 -8.63 -41.36 -10.84
C GLY A 108 -9.71 -40.99 -9.83
N ARG A 109 -9.37 -40.21 -8.81
CA ARG A 109 -10.38 -39.65 -7.91
C ARG A 109 -11.14 -38.55 -8.67
N LYS A 110 -12.33 -38.88 -9.17
CA LYS A 110 -13.28 -37.88 -9.68
C LYS A 110 -13.48 -36.81 -8.59
N ALA A 111 -13.35 -35.53 -8.95
CA ALA A 111 -13.66 -34.43 -8.05
C ALA A 111 -15.05 -34.67 -7.43
N TYR A 112 -15.19 -34.51 -6.13
CA TYR A 112 -16.47 -34.74 -5.47
C TYR A 112 -17.48 -33.69 -5.95
N SER A 113 -18.67 -34.18 -6.28
CA SER A 113 -19.96 -33.53 -6.52
C SER A 113 -20.08 -32.29 -7.39
N ASN A 114 -21.27 -32.17 -7.95
CA ASN A 114 -21.85 -30.95 -8.46
C ASN A 114 -21.70 -29.80 -7.44
N LYS A 115 -21.27 -28.62 -7.90
CA LYS A 115 -21.09 -27.39 -7.11
C LYS A 115 -22.26 -27.10 -6.16
N GLU A 116 -23.49 -27.35 -6.62
CA GLU A 116 -24.70 -27.05 -5.86
C GLU A 116 -24.88 -27.98 -4.65
N VAL A 117 -24.46 -29.24 -4.76
CA VAL A 117 -24.53 -30.19 -3.63
C VAL A 117 -23.51 -29.81 -2.56
N ILE A 118 -22.32 -29.35 -2.96
CA ILE A 118 -21.29 -28.90 -2.02
C ILE A 118 -21.79 -27.67 -1.25
N LYS A 119 -22.30 -26.65 -1.94
CA LYS A 119 -22.88 -25.47 -1.27
C LYS A 119 -23.96 -25.87 -0.26
N LYS A 120 -24.89 -26.74 -0.67
CA LYS A 120 -25.96 -27.22 0.20
C LYS A 120 -25.45 -27.94 1.45
N ILE A 121 -24.36 -28.71 1.34
CA ILE A 121 -23.72 -29.34 2.50
C ILE A 121 -23.20 -28.30 3.49
N TYR A 122 -22.55 -27.23 3.00
CA TYR A 122 -22.07 -26.14 3.86
C TYR A 122 -23.23 -25.36 4.50
N GLU A 123 -24.27 -25.05 3.73
CA GLU A 123 -25.48 -24.37 4.22
C GLU A 123 -26.15 -25.16 5.36
N LEU A 124 -26.46 -26.43 5.14
CA LEU A 124 -27.09 -27.29 6.15
C LEU A 124 -26.24 -27.38 7.43
N TYR A 125 -24.91 -27.42 7.30
CA TYR A 125 -24.02 -27.45 8.47
C TYR A 125 -24.02 -26.12 9.22
N LEU A 126 -24.00 -24.99 8.50
CA LEU A 126 -24.07 -23.65 9.10
C LEU A 126 -25.44 -23.37 9.74
N GLU A 127 -26.51 -23.99 9.26
CA GLU A 127 -27.84 -24.01 9.89
C GLU A 127 -27.90 -24.86 11.17
N GLY A 128 -26.80 -25.54 11.54
CA GLY A 128 -26.69 -26.31 12.77
C GLY A 128 -27.12 -27.78 12.63
N LYS A 129 -27.31 -28.30 11.40
CA LYS A 129 -27.55 -29.73 11.22
C LYS A 129 -26.29 -30.53 11.59
N SER A 130 -26.47 -31.62 12.32
CA SER A 130 -25.39 -32.55 12.60
C SER A 130 -24.92 -33.26 11.31
N LEU A 131 -23.72 -33.84 11.33
CA LEU A 131 -23.21 -34.62 10.19
C LEU A 131 -24.17 -35.76 9.80
N GLN A 132 -24.85 -36.38 10.78
CA GLN A 132 -25.86 -37.40 10.49
C GLN A 132 -27.10 -36.76 9.86
N GLY A 133 -27.57 -35.63 10.39
CA GLY A 133 -28.74 -34.94 9.85
C GLY A 133 -28.53 -34.53 8.39
N ILE A 134 -27.31 -34.11 8.02
CA ILE A 134 -26.97 -33.80 6.62
C ILE A 134 -27.01 -35.07 5.76
N VAL A 135 -26.50 -36.20 6.26
CA VAL A 135 -26.55 -37.48 5.55
C VAL A 135 -27.99 -37.90 5.30
N ASP A 136 -28.83 -37.86 6.33
CA ASP A 136 -30.24 -38.25 6.26
C ASP A 136 -31.00 -37.35 5.27
N GLU A 137 -30.74 -36.04 5.30
CA GLU A 137 -31.33 -35.06 4.40
C GLU A 137 -30.96 -35.33 2.94
N LEU A 138 -29.67 -35.53 2.64
CA LEU A 138 -29.20 -35.77 1.28
C LEU A 138 -29.70 -37.10 0.71
N ASN A 139 -29.68 -38.16 1.53
CA ASN A 139 -30.16 -39.47 1.11
C ASN A 139 -31.69 -39.49 0.94
N ARG A 140 -32.44 -38.75 1.77
CA ARG A 140 -33.89 -38.56 1.63
C ARG A 140 -34.26 -37.82 0.34
N LEU A 141 -33.45 -36.86 -0.07
CA LEU A 141 -33.61 -36.14 -1.34
C LEU A 141 -33.09 -36.93 -2.54
N GLU A 142 -32.69 -38.20 -2.36
CA GLU A 142 -32.11 -39.08 -3.36
C GLU A 142 -30.85 -38.52 -4.06
N ILE A 143 -30.19 -37.54 -3.44
CA ILE A 143 -28.95 -36.96 -3.96
C ILE A 143 -27.81 -37.94 -3.66
N LYS A 144 -27.41 -38.74 -4.65
CA LYS A 144 -26.30 -39.69 -4.49
C LYS A 144 -24.93 -39.03 -4.66
N THR A 145 -23.90 -39.69 -4.15
CA THR A 145 -22.50 -39.33 -4.43
C THR A 145 -22.13 -39.59 -5.89
N ASN A 146 -21.02 -39.03 -6.38
CA ASN A 146 -20.52 -39.27 -7.75
C ASN A 146 -20.25 -40.74 -8.10
N ARG A 147 -20.22 -41.64 -7.11
CA ARG A 147 -20.10 -43.09 -7.29
C ARG A 147 -21.45 -43.80 -7.24
N ASN A 148 -22.54 -43.05 -7.31
CA ASN A 148 -23.92 -43.52 -7.14
C ASN A 148 -24.15 -44.28 -5.83
N LYS A 149 -23.47 -43.86 -4.76
CA LYS A 149 -23.60 -44.40 -3.41
C LYS A 149 -24.24 -43.38 -2.48
N ASP A 150 -24.84 -43.87 -1.40
CA ASP A 150 -25.36 -43.04 -0.32
C ASP A 150 -24.25 -42.24 0.37
N TRP A 151 -24.63 -41.10 0.94
CA TRP A 151 -23.74 -40.29 1.75
C TRP A 151 -23.44 -40.97 3.07
N SER A 152 -22.21 -40.77 3.56
CA SER A 152 -21.77 -41.20 4.88
C SER A 152 -21.29 -40.00 5.67
N LYS A 153 -21.28 -40.08 7.01
CA LYS A 153 -20.73 -39.01 7.88
C LYS A 153 -19.31 -38.64 7.48
N SER A 154 -18.49 -39.65 7.15
CA SER A 154 -17.10 -39.47 6.71
C SER A 154 -17.03 -38.70 5.39
N SER A 155 -17.93 -38.98 4.45
CA SER A 155 -18.02 -38.25 3.19
C SER A 155 -18.36 -36.78 3.43
N ILE A 156 -19.35 -36.48 4.26
CA ILE A 156 -19.74 -35.09 4.57
C ILE A 156 -18.61 -34.35 5.29
N ARG A 157 -18.01 -34.97 6.31
CA ARG A 157 -16.88 -34.38 7.04
C ARG A 157 -15.71 -34.10 6.11
N PHE A 158 -15.41 -35.01 5.18
CA PHE A 158 -14.35 -34.82 4.19
C PHE A 158 -14.65 -33.61 3.29
N ILE A 159 -15.90 -33.44 2.82
CA ILE A 159 -16.29 -32.26 2.04
C ILE A 159 -16.06 -30.99 2.85
N LEU A 160 -16.56 -30.91 4.07
CA LEU A 160 -16.47 -29.70 4.89
C LEU A 160 -15.02 -29.29 5.23
N LEU A 161 -14.08 -30.24 5.31
CA LEU A 161 -12.66 -30.02 5.59
C LEU A 161 -11.80 -29.76 4.32
N ASN A 162 -12.37 -29.87 3.12
CA ASN A 162 -11.60 -29.83 1.89
C ASN A 162 -11.40 -28.40 1.38
N GLU A 163 -10.19 -27.88 1.53
CA GLU A 163 -9.79 -26.55 1.05
C GLU A 163 -9.96 -26.37 -0.47
N LYS A 164 -9.93 -27.47 -1.25
CA LYS A 164 -10.17 -27.42 -2.69
C LYS A 164 -11.56 -26.86 -3.04
N ASN A 165 -12.52 -26.86 -2.12
CA ASN A 165 -13.82 -26.23 -2.35
C ASN A 165 -13.71 -24.70 -2.48
N VAL A 166 -12.75 -24.08 -1.80
CA VAL A 166 -12.43 -22.64 -1.93
C VAL A 166 -11.70 -22.39 -3.25
N LEU A 167 -10.65 -23.18 -3.52
CA LEU A 167 -9.85 -23.05 -4.75
C LEU A 167 -10.68 -23.22 -6.03
N ASN A 168 -11.66 -24.12 -6.01
CA ASN A 168 -12.57 -24.34 -7.14
C ASN A 168 -13.73 -23.33 -7.20
N GLY A 169 -13.80 -22.36 -6.28
CA GLY A 169 -14.86 -21.35 -6.25
C GLY A 169 -16.25 -21.90 -5.95
N PHE A 170 -16.34 -23.00 -5.17
CA PHE A 170 -17.61 -23.57 -4.73
C PHE A 170 -18.17 -22.81 -3.53
N ILE A 171 -17.28 -22.36 -2.64
CA ILE A 171 -17.57 -21.58 -1.44
C ILE A 171 -16.54 -20.47 -1.26
N THR A 172 -16.86 -19.47 -0.45
CA THR A 172 -15.90 -18.43 -0.04
C THR A 172 -14.99 -18.92 1.10
N GLU A 173 -13.84 -18.27 1.24
CA GLU A 173 -12.89 -18.55 2.33
C GLU A 173 -13.50 -18.31 3.72
N ASP A 174 -14.35 -17.28 3.86
CA ASP A 174 -15.06 -16.99 5.11
C ASP A 174 -15.99 -18.15 5.54
N ILE A 175 -16.79 -18.67 4.60
CA ILE A 175 -17.68 -19.82 4.84
C ILE A 175 -16.88 -21.05 5.27
N PHE A 176 -15.74 -21.29 4.60
CA PHE A 176 -14.86 -22.40 4.93
C PHE A 176 -14.32 -22.27 6.36
N ASN A 177 -13.72 -21.13 6.70
CA ASN A 177 -13.13 -20.90 8.01
C ASN A 177 -14.16 -20.99 9.15
N ARG A 178 -15.36 -20.44 8.95
CA ARG A 178 -16.46 -20.56 9.90
C ARG A 178 -16.87 -22.02 10.13
N THR A 179 -16.93 -22.80 9.06
CA THR A 179 -17.25 -24.24 9.10
C THR A 179 -16.19 -25.03 9.85
N ILE A 180 -14.91 -24.78 9.60
CA ILE A 180 -13.79 -25.43 10.29
C ILE A 180 -13.83 -25.15 11.80
N LYS A 181 -14.12 -23.89 12.18
CA LYS A 181 -14.25 -23.50 13.59
C LYS A 181 -15.36 -24.30 14.29
N LEU A 182 -16.56 -24.31 13.71
CA LEU A 182 -17.71 -25.09 14.23
C LEU A 182 -17.41 -26.59 14.31
N LEU A 183 -16.70 -27.16 13.33
CA LEU A 183 -16.32 -28.57 13.34
C LEU A 183 -15.35 -28.92 14.47
N ASN A 184 -14.46 -28.01 14.84
CA ASN A 184 -13.50 -28.24 15.92
C ASN A 184 -14.11 -27.98 17.29
N ASP A 185 -15.03 -27.02 17.41
CA ASP A 185 -15.75 -26.73 18.66
C ASP A 185 -16.67 -27.90 19.06
N ASN A 186 -17.28 -28.58 18.07
CA ASN A 186 -18.14 -29.77 18.27
C ASN A 186 -17.37 -31.09 18.51
N LYS A 187 -16.04 -31.05 18.73
CA LYS A 187 -15.23 -32.23 19.09
C LYS A 187 -15.15 -32.49 20.61
N LYS A 188 -15.76 -31.63 21.43
CA LYS A 188 -15.91 -31.82 22.89
C LYS A 188 -17.22 -32.55 23.20
#